data_AF-A0A6N2AN88-F1
#
_entry.id   AF-A0A6N2AN88-F1
#
_cell.length_a   1.000
_cell.length_b   1.000
_cell.length_c   1.000
_cell.angle_alpha   90.00
_cell.angle_beta   90.00
_cell.angle_gamma   90.00
#
_symmetry.space_group_name_H-M   'P 1'
#
loop_
_entity.id
_entity.type
_entity.pdbx_description
1 polymer ?
#
loop_
_entity_poly.entity_id
_entity_poly.type
_entity_poly.pdbx_seq_one_letter_code
_entity_poly.pdbx_strand_id
1 'polypeptide(L)'
;MFTNSQRQEERTGKYGTPRVEYLQQLVTQFQNASSEGILRVLCNYFVLSKQYMWLRYIIVVSETKEKIVANLANFAYDPYNFTFLRQVKKPPNECFEYCNHRILLVSCLNISCDVKQLNVIELFLDCLTEPNEKLVEFGIGGICNACADPANAALVTQNDGIPLIVQCLSSPVRNTVNYALGALYYLCNASNKEKILKPEVIDAIKSYAAASEVSTSFSNLAQAFLDRHVPQAY
;
A
#
# COMPACT_ATOMS: atom_id res chain seq x y z
N MET A 1 17.71 -0.17 -13.56
CA MET A 1 17.46 -1.14 -14.66
C MET A 1 16.23 -1.94 -14.30
N PHE A 2 15.18 -1.86 -15.10
CA PHE A 2 13.93 -2.59 -14.86
C PHE A 2 14.10 -4.10 -15.08
N THR A 3 13.23 -4.88 -14.44
CA THR A 3 13.21 -6.34 -14.50
C THR A 3 12.56 -6.81 -15.80
N ASN A 4 12.90 -8.02 -16.24
CA ASN A 4 12.25 -8.73 -17.34
C ASN A 4 12.06 -10.20 -16.96
N SER A 5 11.32 -10.96 -17.78
CA SER A 5 10.98 -12.36 -17.49
C SER A 5 12.21 -13.23 -17.28
N GLN A 6 13.22 -13.11 -18.15
CA GLN A 6 14.46 -13.89 -18.05
C GLN A 6 15.18 -13.64 -16.71
N ARG A 7 15.40 -12.37 -16.36
CA ARG A 7 16.03 -11.99 -15.09
C ARG A 7 15.22 -12.48 -13.88
N GLN A 8 13.89 -12.51 -14.01
CA GLN A 8 13.03 -13.01 -12.95
C GLN A 8 13.15 -14.53 -12.80
N GLU A 9 13.21 -15.28 -13.89
CA GLU A 9 13.44 -16.73 -13.88
C GLU A 9 14.81 -17.06 -13.26
N GLU A 10 15.86 -16.36 -13.68
CA GLU A 10 17.23 -16.50 -13.15
C GLU A 10 17.28 -16.26 -11.63
N ARG A 11 16.58 -15.24 -11.13
CA ARG A 11 16.54 -14.90 -9.70
C ARG A 11 15.66 -15.81 -8.88
N THR A 12 14.57 -16.31 -9.46
CA THR A 12 13.68 -17.25 -8.77
C THR A 12 14.41 -18.58 -8.59
N GLY A 13 15.07 -19.07 -9.64
CA GLY A 13 15.76 -20.36 -9.59
C GLY A 13 14.81 -21.52 -9.31
N LYS A 14 15.38 -22.70 -9.04
CA LYS A 14 14.61 -23.96 -8.94
C LYS A 14 13.62 -24.03 -7.77
N TYR A 15 13.91 -23.33 -6.67
CA TYR A 15 13.13 -23.38 -5.43
C TYR A 15 12.58 -22.01 -5.00
N GLY A 16 12.68 -21.00 -5.86
CA GLY A 16 12.17 -19.68 -5.54
C GLY A 16 10.66 -19.62 -5.64
N THR A 17 10.09 -18.76 -4.82
CA THR A 17 8.66 -18.45 -4.85
C THR A 17 8.32 -17.64 -6.11
N PRO A 18 7.30 -18.04 -6.89
CA PRO A 18 6.81 -17.24 -8.02
C PRO A 18 6.45 -15.81 -7.60
N ARG A 19 6.63 -14.84 -8.49
CA ARG A 19 6.46 -13.41 -8.18
C ARG A 19 5.07 -13.09 -7.60
N VAL A 20 4.00 -13.63 -8.19
CA VAL A 20 2.63 -13.42 -7.72
C VAL A 20 2.43 -13.97 -6.32
N GLU A 21 2.93 -15.18 -6.06
CA GLU A 21 2.83 -15.83 -4.75
C GLU A 21 3.62 -15.06 -3.68
N TYR A 22 4.80 -14.56 -4.01
CA TYR A 22 5.59 -13.74 -3.09
C TYR A 22 4.87 -12.44 -2.71
N LEU A 23 4.31 -11.72 -3.70
CA LEU A 23 3.52 -10.51 -3.43
C LEU A 23 2.26 -10.84 -2.63
N GLN A 24 1.63 -11.99 -2.88
CA GLN A 24 0.49 -12.49 -2.10
C GLN A 24 0.87 -12.74 -0.64
N GLN A 25 2.05 -13.32 -0.39
CA GLN A 25 2.57 -13.53 0.95
C GLN A 25 2.81 -12.19 1.67
N LEU A 26 3.34 -11.17 0.99
CA LEU A 26 3.52 -9.84 1.58
C LEU A 26 2.18 -9.19 1.98
N VAL A 27 1.17 -9.22 1.11
CA VAL A 27 -0.17 -8.70 1.45
C VAL A 27 -0.77 -9.45 2.64
N THR A 28 -0.59 -10.77 2.67
CA THR A 28 -1.05 -11.61 3.78
C THR A 28 -0.33 -11.28 5.08
N GLN A 29 0.99 -11.04 5.03
CA GLN A 29 1.76 -10.62 6.19
C GLN A 29 1.31 -9.25 6.69
N PHE A 30 1.05 -8.29 5.80
CA PHE A 30 0.57 -6.96 6.16
C PHE A 30 -0.74 -7.01 6.95
N GLN A 31 -1.69 -7.83 6.49
CA GLN A 31 -2.99 -8.01 7.14
C GLN A 31 -2.88 -8.67 8.51
N ASN A 32 -1.90 -9.55 8.71
CA ASN A 32 -1.68 -10.26 9.97
C ASN A 32 -0.77 -9.51 10.94
N ALA A 33 -0.05 -8.49 10.46
CA ALA A 33 0.81 -7.65 11.25
C ALA A 33 -0.01 -6.68 12.12
N SER A 34 0.33 -6.62 13.39
CA SER A 34 -0.15 -5.57 14.30
C SER A 34 0.76 -4.34 14.25
N SER A 35 0.27 -3.23 14.79
CA SER A 35 0.98 -1.95 14.92
C SER A 35 2.29 -2.06 15.71
N GLU A 36 2.39 -3.00 16.65
CA GLU A 36 3.56 -3.15 17.54
C GLU A 36 4.57 -4.24 17.13
N GLY A 37 4.37 -4.92 15.99
CA GLY A 37 5.22 -6.07 15.63
C GLY A 37 5.11 -7.20 16.65
N ILE A 38 3.98 -7.91 16.65
CA ILE A 38 3.72 -8.96 17.64
C ILE A 38 4.76 -10.10 17.54
N LEU A 39 5.31 -10.47 18.71
CA LEU A 39 5.78 -11.82 19.00
C LEU A 39 4.57 -12.78 19.02
N ARG A 40 4.23 -13.43 17.89
CA ARG A 40 3.18 -14.46 17.94
C ARG A 40 3.79 -15.71 18.56
N VAL A 41 3.44 -16.00 19.81
CA VAL A 41 3.70 -17.30 20.42
C VAL A 41 2.69 -18.29 19.85
N LEU A 42 3.12 -19.14 18.93
CA LEU A 42 2.34 -20.32 18.56
C LEU A 42 2.61 -21.40 19.60
N CYS A 43 1.66 -21.61 20.52
CA CYS A 43 1.64 -22.79 21.39
C CYS A 43 1.10 -23.98 20.59
N ASN A 44 2.00 -24.81 20.06
CA ASN A 44 1.60 -26.11 19.54
C ASN A 44 1.56 -27.12 20.69
N TYR A 45 0.37 -27.59 21.07
CA TYR A 45 0.21 -28.73 21.96
C TYR A 45 0.49 -30.02 21.18
N PHE A 46 1.54 -30.76 21.56
CA PHE A 46 1.80 -32.10 21.05
C PHE A 46 1.49 -33.11 22.15
N VAL A 47 0.38 -33.84 22.04
CA VAL A 47 0.03 -34.89 23.01
C VAL A 47 0.73 -36.18 22.60
N LEU A 48 1.91 -36.44 23.15
CA LEU A 48 2.51 -37.78 23.16
C LEU A 48 2.52 -38.30 24.60
N SER A 49 1.60 -39.23 24.87
CA SER A 49 1.54 -40.09 26.07
C SER A 49 1.69 -39.39 27.43
N LYS A 50 0.55 -39.10 28.08
CA LYS A 50 0.21 -38.99 29.52
C LYS A 50 1.25 -38.62 30.62
N GLN A 51 2.51 -38.27 30.36
CA GLN A 51 3.50 -38.13 31.44
C GLN A 51 4.46 -36.94 31.32
N TYR A 52 4.58 -36.27 30.17
CA TYR A 52 5.39 -35.04 30.06
C TYR A 52 4.74 -34.03 29.10
N MET A 53 4.44 -32.83 29.59
CA MET A 53 3.92 -31.70 28.81
C MET A 53 5.06 -30.73 28.51
N TRP A 54 5.50 -30.65 27.25
CA TRP A 54 6.52 -29.70 26.81
C TRP A 54 5.87 -28.59 26.00
N LEU A 55 5.89 -27.37 26.52
CA LEU A 55 5.49 -26.17 25.76
C LEU A 55 6.62 -25.81 24.80
N ARG A 56 6.41 -26.01 23.49
CA ARG A 56 7.33 -25.52 22.47
C ARG A 56 6.86 -24.15 22.00
N TYR A 57 7.52 -23.12 22.49
CA TYR A 57 7.31 -21.74 22.04
C TYR A 57 8.00 -21.56 20.69
N ILE A 58 7.23 -21.37 19.62
CA ILE A 58 7.78 -20.84 18.36
C ILE A 58 7.57 -19.33 18.42
N ILE A 59 8.67 -18.60 18.52
CA ILE A 59 8.69 -17.15 18.39
C ILE A 59 8.69 -16.85 16.88
N VAL A 60 7.56 -16.40 16.35
CA VAL A 60 7.50 -15.81 15.01
C VAL A 60 7.65 -14.30 15.17
N VAL A 61 8.78 -13.76 14.72
CA VAL A 61 8.98 -12.31 14.61
C VAL A 61 8.18 -11.85 13.39
N SER A 62 7.03 -11.20 13.59
CA SER A 62 6.29 -10.61 12.47
C SER A 62 6.98 -9.32 12.01
N GLU A 63 7.22 -9.17 10.70
CA GLU A 63 7.65 -7.87 10.16
C GLU A 63 6.61 -6.77 10.46
N THR A 64 7.07 -5.54 10.66
CA THR A 64 6.17 -4.41 10.89
C THR A 64 5.43 -4.06 9.59
N LYS A 65 4.20 -3.56 9.72
CA LYS A 65 3.42 -3.03 8.58
C LYS A 65 4.25 -2.07 7.72
N GLU A 66 5.05 -1.21 8.34
CA GLU A 66 5.94 -0.25 7.66
C GLU A 66 6.91 -0.93 6.68
N LYS A 67 7.59 -1.99 7.11
CA LYS A 67 8.57 -2.71 6.27
C LYS A 67 7.89 -3.38 5.08
N ILE A 68 6.71 -3.95 5.32
CA ILE A 68 5.96 -4.65 4.28
C ILE A 68 5.47 -3.67 3.22
N VAL A 69 4.90 -2.52 3.62
CA VAL A 69 4.44 -1.49 2.67
C VAL A 69 5.61 -0.87 1.91
N ALA A 70 6.72 -0.59 2.59
CA ALA A 70 7.93 -0.10 1.93
C ALA A 70 8.44 -1.09 0.88
N ASN A 71 8.41 -2.40 1.18
CA ASN A 71 8.79 -3.43 0.23
C ASN A 71 7.84 -3.45 -0.99
N LEU A 72 6.52 -3.43 -0.75
CA LEU A 72 5.52 -3.35 -1.81
C LEU A 72 5.68 -2.09 -2.68
N ALA A 73 5.97 -0.93 -2.07
CA ALA A 73 6.22 0.32 -2.78
C ALA A 73 7.48 0.26 -3.67
N ASN A 74 8.52 -0.45 -3.23
CA ASN A 74 9.71 -0.73 -4.04
C ASN A 74 9.39 -1.64 -5.23
N PHE A 75 8.52 -2.65 -5.07
CA PHE A 75 8.03 -3.45 -6.20
C PHE A 75 7.25 -2.61 -7.20
N ALA A 76 6.44 -1.66 -6.72
CA ALA A 76 5.69 -0.74 -7.56
C ALA A 76 6.57 0.21 -8.39
N TYR A 77 7.86 0.35 -8.09
CA TYR A 77 8.78 1.16 -8.91
C TYR A 77 9.07 0.54 -10.29
N ASP A 78 8.96 -0.78 -10.43
CA ASP A 78 9.31 -1.50 -11.66
C ASP A 78 8.04 -1.87 -12.46
N PRO A 79 7.87 -1.37 -13.70
CA PRO A 79 6.69 -1.63 -14.51
C PRO A 79 6.39 -3.10 -14.77
N TYR A 80 7.42 -3.97 -14.71
CA TYR A 80 7.23 -5.42 -14.79
C TYR A 80 6.23 -5.94 -13.74
N ASN A 81 6.11 -5.26 -12.60
CA ASN A 81 5.26 -5.70 -11.49
C ASN A 81 3.81 -5.23 -11.57
N PHE A 82 3.47 -4.28 -12.43
CA PHE A 82 2.15 -3.64 -12.42
C PHE A 82 1.00 -4.64 -12.57
N THR A 83 1.13 -5.60 -13.49
CA THR A 83 0.13 -6.66 -13.66
C THR A 83 0.00 -7.53 -12.42
N PHE A 84 1.11 -7.89 -11.78
CA PHE A 84 1.09 -8.70 -10.56
C PHE A 84 0.46 -7.96 -9.38
N LEU A 85 0.71 -6.66 -9.22
CA LEU A 85 0.09 -5.83 -8.16
C LEU A 85 -1.44 -5.81 -8.25
N ARG A 86 -2.01 -5.96 -9.45
CA ARG A 86 -3.46 -6.07 -9.70
C ARG A 86 -4.01 -7.49 -9.53
N GLN A 87 -3.19 -8.51 -9.77
CA GLN A 87 -3.57 -9.92 -9.70
C GLN A 87 -3.62 -10.43 -8.27
N VAL A 88 -2.76 -9.90 -7.40
CA VAL A 88 -2.74 -10.23 -5.98
C VAL A 88 -4.08 -9.82 -5.39
N LYS A 89 -4.84 -10.81 -4.92
CA LYS A 89 -6.13 -10.64 -4.26
C LYS A 89 -6.06 -11.40 -2.95
N LYS A 90 -6.69 -10.88 -1.89
CA LYS A 90 -6.76 -11.62 -0.63
C LYS A 90 -7.20 -13.09 -0.88
N PRO A 91 -6.56 -14.11 -0.29
CA PRO A 91 -7.17 -15.43 -0.25
C PRO A 91 -8.54 -15.30 0.42
N PRO A 92 -9.58 -16.05 -0.01
CA PRO A 92 -10.85 -16.07 0.72
C PRO A 92 -10.53 -16.35 2.19
N ASN A 93 -11.18 -15.62 3.08
CA ASN A 93 -10.97 -15.76 4.51
C ASN A 93 -11.28 -17.20 4.92
N GLU A 94 -10.30 -18.08 4.95
CA GLU A 94 -10.32 -19.16 5.91
C GLU A 94 -10.05 -18.49 7.25
N CYS A 95 -11.13 -18.04 7.89
CA CYS A 95 -11.13 -17.81 9.32
C CYS A 95 -10.69 -19.13 9.95
N PHE A 96 -9.40 -19.31 10.20
CA PHE A 96 -8.95 -20.28 11.19
C PHE A 96 -9.43 -19.74 12.54
N GLU A 97 -10.71 -20.01 12.86
CA GLU A 97 -11.17 -20.13 14.23
C GLU A 97 -10.33 -21.23 14.87
N TYR A 98 -9.19 -20.86 15.46
CA TYR A 98 -8.61 -21.64 16.54
C TYR A 98 -9.51 -21.44 17.77
N CYS A 99 -10.68 -22.05 17.74
CA CYS A 99 -11.57 -22.17 18.88
C CYS A 99 -11.00 -23.25 19.81
N ASN A 100 -9.91 -22.95 20.52
CA ASN A 100 -9.47 -23.78 21.62
C ASN A 100 -10.24 -23.40 22.89
N HIS A 101 -11.34 -24.13 23.08
CA HIS A 101 -12.06 -24.40 24.33
C HIS A 101 -12.80 -23.24 25.02
N ARG A 102 -14.13 -23.28 24.83
CA ARG A 102 -15.23 -22.98 25.78
C ARG A 102 -15.18 -21.66 26.58
N ILE A 103 -16.24 -20.88 26.34
CA ILE A 103 -16.80 -19.77 27.14
C ILE A 103 -16.41 -18.36 26.63
N LEU A 104 -17.08 -17.92 25.57
CA LEU A 104 -18.01 -16.76 25.56
C LEU A 104 -18.50 -16.52 24.12
N LEU A 105 -19.55 -17.24 23.74
CA LEU A 105 -20.45 -16.80 22.68
C LEU A 105 -21.34 -15.71 23.28
N VAL A 106 -21.28 -14.49 22.73
CA VAL A 106 -22.33 -13.47 22.56
C VAL A 106 -21.67 -12.07 22.64
N SER A 107 -21.14 -11.61 21.50
CA SER A 107 -21.07 -10.17 21.16
C SER A 107 -20.55 -9.85 19.74
N CYS A 108 -19.99 -10.81 18.99
CA CYS A 108 -19.43 -10.52 17.65
C CYS A 108 -20.38 -10.77 16.46
N LEU A 109 -21.71 -10.75 16.66
CA LEU A 109 -22.68 -11.02 15.57
C LEU A 109 -23.06 -9.80 14.71
N ASN A 110 -22.40 -8.64 14.87
CA ASN A 110 -22.70 -7.44 14.07
C ASN A 110 -21.47 -6.68 13.55
N ILE A 111 -20.31 -7.33 13.46
CA ILE A 111 -19.25 -6.81 12.60
C ILE A 111 -19.36 -7.60 11.30
N SER A 112 -20.15 -7.08 10.37
CA SER A 112 -19.88 -7.29 8.96
C SER A 112 -18.48 -6.73 8.71
N CYS A 113 -17.45 -7.48 9.05
CA CYS A 113 -16.13 -7.24 8.51
C CYS A 113 -16.22 -7.69 7.06
N ASP A 114 -16.76 -6.80 6.23
CA ASP A 114 -16.55 -6.76 4.80
C ASP A 114 -15.03 -6.65 4.60
N VAL A 115 -14.32 -7.75 4.79
CA VAL A 115 -12.90 -7.80 4.51
C VAL A 115 -12.79 -7.88 3.01
N LYS A 116 -12.87 -6.70 2.38
CA LYS A 116 -12.73 -6.51 0.94
C LYS A 116 -11.48 -7.24 0.47
N GLN A 117 -11.58 -7.88 -0.69
CA GLN A 117 -10.45 -8.51 -1.35
C GLN A 117 -9.51 -7.42 -1.89
N LEU A 118 -8.66 -6.88 -1.02
CA LEU A 118 -7.79 -5.75 -1.39
C LEU A 118 -6.68 -6.24 -2.31
N ASN A 119 -6.55 -5.59 -3.47
CA ASN A 119 -5.31 -5.63 -4.25
C ASN A 119 -4.25 -4.70 -3.61
N VAL A 120 -3.03 -4.68 -4.15
CA VAL A 120 -1.95 -3.88 -3.55
C VAL A 120 -2.24 -2.37 -3.62
N ILE A 121 -2.98 -1.91 -4.64
CA ILE A 121 -3.37 -0.49 -4.76
C ILE A 121 -4.32 -0.10 -3.64
N GLU A 122 -5.32 -0.94 -3.37
CA GLU A 122 -6.26 -0.71 -2.27
C GLU A 122 -5.56 -0.76 -0.90
N LEU A 123 -4.58 -1.67 -0.72
CA LEU A 123 -3.74 -1.70 0.48
C LEU A 123 -2.97 -0.39 0.67
N PHE A 124 -2.42 0.20 -0.40
CA PHE A 124 -1.77 1.51 -0.30
C PHE A 124 -2.75 2.64 0.05
N LEU A 125 -3.98 2.59 -0.46
CA LEU A 125 -5.02 3.57 -0.10
C LEU A 125 -5.41 3.46 1.38
N ASP A 126 -5.54 2.24 1.91
CA ASP A 126 -5.78 2.01 3.33
C ASP A 126 -4.67 2.64 4.18
N CYS A 127 -3.41 2.51 3.75
CA CYS A 127 -2.27 3.12 4.44
C CYS A 127 -2.34 4.65 4.52
N LEU A 128 -3.04 5.34 3.61
CA LEU A 128 -3.21 6.80 3.67
C LEU A 128 -4.17 7.24 4.80
N THR A 129 -4.97 6.32 5.32
CA THR A 129 -5.93 6.56 6.40
C THR A 129 -5.37 6.21 7.79
N GLU A 130 -4.19 5.58 7.83
CA GLU A 130 -3.53 5.20 9.07
C GLU A 130 -2.93 6.43 9.77
N PRO A 131 -2.93 6.49 11.12
CA PRO A 131 -2.34 7.59 11.86
C PRO A 131 -0.80 7.60 11.80
N ASN A 132 -0.18 6.49 11.39
CA ASN A 132 1.27 6.38 11.30
C ASN A 132 1.78 7.03 10.01
N GLU A 133 2.49 8.15 10.17
CA GLU A 133 3.05 8.94 9.07
C GLU A 133 3.95 8.14 8.10
N LYS A 134 4.67 7.12 8.58
CA LYS A 134 5.48 6.26 7.71
C LYS A 134 4.63 5.34 6.84
N LEU A 135 3.52 4.82 7.37
CA LEU A 135 2.57 4.04 6.56
C LEU A 135 1.98 4.92 5.47
N VAL A 136 1.60 6.16 5.81
CA VAL A 136 1.12 7.14 4.84
C VAL A 136 2.21 7.41 3.78
N GLU A 137 3.44 7.71 4.18
CA GLU A 137 4.57 7.99 3.28
C GLU A 137 4.83 6.84 2.30
N PHE A 138 4.94 5.61 2.80
CA PHE A 138 5.18 4.44 1.94
C PHE A 138 3.96 4.10 1.08
N GLY A 139 2.74 4.29 1.60
CA GLY A 139 1.50 4.10 0.85
C GLY A 139 1.41 5.04 -0.34
N ILE A 140 1.59 6.35 -0.13
CA ILE A 140 1.55 7.33 -1.22
C ILE A 140 2.71 7.15 -2.19
N GLY A 141 3.90 6.75 -1.70
CA GLY A 141 5.04 6.41 -2.54
C GLY A 141 4.75 5.22 -3.47
N GLY A 142 4.12 4.17 -2.93
CA GLY A 142 3.66 3.02 -3.71
C GLY A 142 2.63 3.41 -4.78
N ILE A 143 1.66 4.26 -4.43
CA ILE A 143 0.66 4.80 -5.36
C ILE A 143 1.32 5.62 -6.46
N CYS A 144 2.22 6.56 -6.11
CA CYS A 144 2.93 7.40 -7.05
C CYS A 144 3.71 6.57 -8.08
N ASN A 145 4.42 5.54 -7.62
CA ASN A 145 5.16 4.63 -8.48
C ASN A 145 4.22 3.81 -9.39
N ALA A 146 3.13 3.28 -8.83
CA ALA A 146 2.19 2.44 -9.58
C ALA A 146 1.37 3.22 -10.62
N CYS A 147 1.04 4.48 -10.36
CA CYS A 147 0.17 5.30 -11.23
C CYS A 147 0.81 5.69 -12.57
N ALA A 148 2.12 5.46 -12.75
CA ALA A 148 2.74 5.56 -14.07
C ALA A 148 2.06 4.63 -15.11
N ASP A 149 1.41 3.55 -14.66
CA ASP A 149 0.53 2.72 -15.49
C ASP A 149 -0.94 3.18 -15.39
N PRO A 150 -1.58 3.55 -16.52
CA PRO A 150 -2.96 4.01 -16.54
C PRO A 150 -3.97 3.03 -15.92
N ALA A 151 -3.73 1.72 -16.00
CA ALA A 151 -4.62 0.73 -15.39
C ALA A 151 -4.58 0.78 -13.86
N ASN A 152 -3.43 1.05 -13.26
CA ASN A 152 -3.32 1.26 -11.81
C ASN A 152 -3.92 2.61 -11.40
N ALA A 153 -3.68 3.67 -12.18
CA ALA A 153 -4.30 4.99 -11.97
C ALA A 153 -5.84 4.92 -12.00
N ALA A 154 -6.40 4.09 -12.88
CA ALA A 154 -7.83 3.82 -12.92
C ALA A 154 -8.33 3.15 -11.63
N LEU A 155 -7.60 2.17 -11.07
CA LEU A 155 -7.95 1.53 -9.80
C LEU A 155 -7.94 2.51 -8.63
N VAL A 156 -6.98 3.42 -8.57
CA VAL A 156 -6.94 4.49 -7.56
C VAL A 156 -8.18 5.39 -7.67
N THR A 157 -8.56 5.76 -8.90
CA THR A 157 -9.74 6.60 -9.14
C THR A 157 -11.05 5.87 -8.80
N GLN A 158 -11.14 4.57 -9.11
CA GLN A 158 -12.31 3.72 -8.83
C GLN A 158 -12.53 3.49 -7.33
N ASN A 159 -11.46 3.48 -6.54
CA ASN A 159 -11.49 3.29 -5.09
C ASN A 159 -11.48 4.62 -4.31
N ASP A 160 -11.97 5.71 -4.91
CA ASP A 160 -12.05 7.04 -4.28
C ASP A 160 -10.74 7.53 -3.66
N GLY A 161 -9.60 7.21 -4.27
CA GLY A 161 -8.29 7.56 -3.75
C GLY A 161 -7.88 9.02 -3.94
N ILE A 162 -8.51 9.74 -4.88
CA ILE A 162 -8.14 11.15 -5.19
C ILE A 162 -8.24 12.07 -3.96
N PRO A 163 -9.34 12.10 -3.19
CA PRO A 163 -9.42 12.91 -1.97
C PRO A 163 -8.32 12.60 -0.95
N LEU A 164 -7.98 11.32 -0.76
CA LEU A 164 -6.92 10.89 0.17
C LEU A 164 -5.55 11.43 -0.28
N ILE A 165 -5.27 11.37 -1.58
CA ILE A 165 -4.03 11.88 -2.18
C ILE A 165 -3.96 13.41 -2.09
N VAL A 166 -5.07 14.10 -2.34
CA VAL A 166 -5.14 15.56 -2.17
C VAL A 166 -4.88 15.95 -0.71
N GLN A 167 -5.43 15.22 0.26
CA GLN A 167 -5.15 15.45 1.67
C GLN A 167 -3.66 15.30 2.01
N CYS A 168 -2.95 14.38 1.35
CA CYS A 168 -1.51 14.22 1.52
C CYS A 168 -0.69 15.46 1.13
N LEU A 169 -1.23 16.40 0.33
CA LEU A 169 -0.56 17.67 0.05
C LEU A 169 -0.36 18.48 1.34
N SER A 170 -1.27 18.41 2.31
CA SER A 170 -1.15 19.13 3.58
C SER A 170 -0.30 18.40 4.63
N SER A 171 0.38 17.30 4.26
CA SER A 171 1.19 16.52 5.21
C SER A 171 2.40 17.30 5.72
N PRO A 172 2.79 17.16 7.00
CA PRO A 172 4.05 17.69 7.51
C PRO A 172 5.27 16.93 6.96
N VAL A 173 5.07 15.71 6.42
CA VAL A 173 6.13 14.87 5.88
C VAL A 173 6.43 15.26 4.44
N ARG A 174 7.64 15.77 4.20
CA ARG A 174 8.05 16.30 2.89
C ARG A 174 7.94 15.26 1.76
N ASN A 175 8.30 14.01 2.03
CA ASN A 175 8.22 12.95 1.03
C ASN A 175 6.77 12.62 0.65
N THR A 176 5.86 12.61 1.63
CA THR A 176 4.42 12.41 1.40
C THR A 176 3.87 13.45 0.43
N VAL A 177 4.23 14.74 0.61
CA VAL A 177 3.83 15.82 -0.31
C VAL A 177 4.43 15.63 -1.71
N ASN A 178 5.71 15.25 -1.82
CA ASN A 178 6.36 14.98 -3.12
C ASN A 178 5.64 13.86 -3.88
N TYR A 179 5.36 12.75 -3.20
CA TYR A 179 4.66 11.63 -3.80
C TYR A 179 3.20 11.96 -4.13
N ALA A 180 2.53 12.81 -3.34
CA ALA A 180 1.20 13.30 -3.66
C ALA A 180 1.20 14.14 -4.95
N LEU A 181 2.13 15.10 -5.09
CA LEU A 181 2.29 15.89 -6.32
C LEU A 181 2.56 14.99 -7.53
N GLY A 182 3.48 14.01 -7.39
CA GLY A 182 3.79 13.05 -8.45
C GLY A 182 2.62 12.12 -8.80
N ALA A 183 1.87 11.64 -7.81
CA ALA A 183 0.68 10.81 -8.04
C ALA A 183 -0.41 11.60 -8.77
N LEU A 184 -0.67 12.85 -8.37
CA LEU A 184 -1.63 13.73 -9.04
C LEU A 184 -1.23 14.01 -10.50
N TYR A 185 0.08 14.15 -10.78
CA TYR A 185 0.58 14.30 -12.15
C TYR A 185 0.17 13.13 -13.06
N TYR A 186 0.24 11.90 -12.57
CA TYR A 186 -0.18 10.72 -13.34
C TYR A 186 -1.70 10.51 -13.35
N LEU A 187 -2.37 10.83 -12.23
CA LEU A 187 -3.81 10.61 -12.09
C LEU A 187 -4.63 11.59 -12.92
N CYS A 188 -4.22 12.85 -13.01
CA CYS A 188 -4.99 13.87 -13.70
C CYS A 188 -5.11 13.55 -15.20
N ASN A 189 -6.35 13.35 -15.64
CA ASN A 189 -6.70 13.05 -17.03
C ASN A 189 -8.09 13.59 -17.37
N ALA A 190 -8.51 13.46 -18.63
CA ALA A 190 -9.77 14.00 -19.12
C ALA A 190 -11.01 13.55 -18.29
N SER A 191 -10.98 12.35 -17.71
CA SER A 191 -12.11 11.75 -16.99
C SER A 191 -12.21 12.19 -15.52
N ASN A 192 -11.13 12.68 -14.92
CA ASN A 192 -11.09 13.05 -13.50
C ASN A 192 -10.54 14.47 -13.25
N LYS A 193 -10.19 15.22 -14.30
CA LYS A 193 -9.66 16.59 -14.19
C LYS A 193 -10.56 17.50 -13.37
N GLU A 194 -11.88 17.42 -13.47
CA GLU A 194 -12.80 18.27 -12.70
C GLU A 194 -12.78 17.96 -11.19
N LYS A 195 -12.43 16.71 -10.83
CA LYS A 195 -12.27 16.31 -9.43
C LYS A 195 -10.94 16.77 -8.84
N ILE A 196 -9.89 16.81 -9.65
CA ILE A 196 -8.51 17.14 -9.23
C ILE A 196 -8.24 18.64 -9.33
N LEU A 197 -8.65 19.29 -10.42
CA LEU A 197 -8.42 20.71 -10.71
C LEU A 197 -9.44 21.61 -10.00
N LYS A 198 -9.74 21.32 -8.74
CA LYS A 198 -10.52 22.22 -7.88
C LYS A 198 -9.67 23.45 -7.53
N PRO A 199 -10.26 24.64 -7.36
CA PRO A 199 -9.52 25.86 -7.07
C PRO A 199 -8.55 25.71 -5.90
N GLU A 200 -8.98 25.06 -4.82
CA GLU A 200 -8.18 24.90 -3.60
C GLU A 200 -6.94 24.01 -3.84
N VAL A 201 -7.07 23.01 -4.71
CA VAL A 201 -5.96 22.11 -5.08
C VAL A 201 -5.00 22.83 -6.01
N ILE A 202 -5.50 23.58 -6.99
CA ILE A 202 -4.66 24.36 -7.91
C ILE A 202 -3.85 25.41 -7.12
N ASP A 203 -4.48 26.10 -6.18
CA ASP A 203 -3.81 27.12 -5.38
C ASP A 203 -2.71 26.51 -4.50
N ALA A 204 -2.97 25.36 -3.87
CA ALA A 204 -1.95 24.62 -3.14
C ALA A 204 -0.76 24.23 -4.05
N ILE A 205 -1.03 23.69 -5.25
CA ILE A 205 0.03 23.32 -6.21
C ILE A 205 0.82 24.55 -6.66
N LYS A 206 0.18 25.69 -6.93
CA LYS A 206 0.86 26.96 -7.25
C LYS A 206 1.76 27.43 -6.11
N SER A 207 1.32 27.30 -4.86
CA SER A 207 2.17 27.59 -3.69
C SER A 207 3.41 26.70 -3.66
N TYR A 208 3.29 25.39 -3.95
CA TYR A 208 4.45 24.50 -4.07
C TYR A 208 5.37 24.86 -5.23
N ALA A 209 4.81 25.24 -6.38
CA ALA A 209 5.59 25.67 -7.55
C ALA A 209 6.47 26.90 -7.21
N ALA A 210 5.95 27.83 -6.41
CA ALA A 210 6.68 29.01 -5.95
C ALA A 210 7.68 28.74 -4.80
N ALA A 211 7.63 27.58 -4.14
CA ALA A 211 8.41 27.25 -2.96
C ALA A 211 9.81 26.66 -3.26
N SER A 212 10.48 27.15 -4.30
CA SER A 212 11.79 26.63 -4.75
C SER A 212 12.89 26.75 -3.70
N GLU A 213 12.83 27.77 -2.85
CA GLU A 213 13.73 27.97 -1.70
C GLU A 213 13.52 26.93 -0.59
N VAL A 214 12.29 26.39 -0.45
CA VAL A 214 11.95 25.38 0.55
C VAL A 214 12.26 23.97 0.05
N SER A 215 11.93 23.69 -1.22
CA SER A 215 12.22 22.43 -1.88
C SER A 215 12.18 22.59 -3.40
N THR A 216 13.32 22.40 -4.04
CA THR A 216 13.41 22.30 -5.50
C THR A 216 12.56 21.15 -6.05
N SER A 217 12.43 20.04 -5.31
CA SER A 217 11.59 18.90 -5.72
C SER A 217 10.11 19.28 -5.77
N PHE A 218 9.59 19.97 -4.75
CA PHE A 218 8.21 20.48 -4.78
C PHE A 218 7.98 21.41 -5.95
N SER A 219 8.87 22.38 -6.14
CA SER A 219 8.75 23.37 -7.22
C SER A 219 8.70 22.68 -8.59
N ASN A 220 9.64 21.75 -8.85
CA ASN A 220 9.71 21.05 -10.14
C ASN A 220 8.49 20.17 -10.41
N LEU A 221 8.03 19.38 -9.44
CA LEU A 221 6.86 18.50 -9.60
C LEU A 221 5.57 19.30 -9.75
N ALA A 222 5.39 20.34 -8.94
CA ALA A 222 4.24 21.21 -9.03
C ALA A 222 4.19 21.96 -10.37
N GLN A 223 5.33 22.50 -10.83
CA GLN A 223 5.41 23.16 -12.13
C GLN A 223 5.09 22.18 -13.26
N ALA A 224 5.66 20.97 -13.23
CA ALA A 224 5.37 19.94 -14.23
C ALA A 224 3.88 19.54 -14.25
N PHE A 225 3.22 19.51 -13.08
CA PHE A 225 1.78 19.32 -13.00
C PHE A 225 1.01 20.46 -13.67
N LEU A 226 1.32 21.71 -13.32
CA LEU A 226 0.64 22.90 -13.85
C LEU A 226 0.80 22.98 -15.37
N ASP A 227 2.03 22.83 -15.88
CA ASP A 227 2.34 22.91 -17.30
C ASP A 227 1.58 21.85 -18.13
N ARG A 228 1.37 20.67 -17.55
CA ARG A 228 0.70 19.56 -18.23
C ARG A 228 -0.82 19.67 -18.19
N HIS A 229 -1.38 20.08 -17.06
CA HIS A 229 -2.81 19.87 -16.77
C HIS A 229 -3.61 21.16 -16.63
N VAL A 230 -2.96 22.30 -16.37
CA VAL A 230 -3.63 23.59 -16.22
C VAL A 230 -3.38 24.42 -17.48
N PRO A 231 -4.41 24.73 -18.27
CA PRO A 231 -4.26 25.61 -19.42
C PRO A 231 -3.73 26.97 -18.95
N GLN A 232 -2.61 27.42 -19.53
CA GLN A 232 -2.16 28.79 -19.38
C GLN A 232 -3.22 29.70 -20.01
N ALA A 233 -3.74 30.68 -19.26
CA ALA A 233 -4.62 31.68 -19.83
C ALA A 233 -3.80 32.49 -20.86
N TYR A 234 -4.22 32.44 -22.13
CA TYR A 234 -3.67 33.26 -23.21
C TYR A 234 -4.03 34.74 -23.03
#